data_AF-R6DPN7-F1
#
_entry.id   AF-R6DPN7-F1
#
_cell.length_a   1.000
_cell.length_b   1.000
_cell.length_c   1.000
_cell.angle_alpha   90.00
_cell.angle_beta   90.00
_cell.angle_gamma   90.00
#
_symmetry.space_group_name_H-M   'P 1'
#
loop_
_entity.id
_entity.type
_entity.pdbx_description
1 polymer ?
#
loop_
_entity_poly.entity_id
_entity_poly.type
_entity_poly.pdbx_seq_one_letter_code
_entity_poly.pdbx_strand_id
1 'polypeptide(L)'
;MTVMKKNIFLLVVTLLLAGFAGCSDEDTKSVVPSDVIDLSADTQDKPGYIVLRWVTPDDNTIRYIKVSYYDYLLEQDVVRLASVYADSVLIPDTRKKFGEYEFKVRSYSETGDAGNVQTIKAVSEPAKVQIVFGESRQLALTEDQLSTNAQEASEGPIANLIDGNTGSYFHTAWSGTVPASPHWFQIDTKKEITYFKYESVARNGNNIPDDVDIMGSNDGVNFELIENLTKAKNGMLMSTTPYMSPVLGDNSKPYRYIRYSVNHTNTGSVFFSMAEFKLFEVNASVVDPEAD
;
A
#
# COMPACT_ATOMS: atom_id res chain seq x y z
N MET A 1 6.49 16.05 37.38
CA MET A 1 6.61 15.03 36.32
C MET A 1 5.58 15.35 35.25
N THR A 2 6.00 16.11 34.23
CA THR A 2 5.12 16.54 33.15
C THR A 2 5.67 15.90 31.88
N VAL A 3 4.98 14.89 31.38
CA VAL A 3 5.30 14.23 30.12
C VAL A 3 4.88 15.19 29.01
N MET A 4 5.84 15.89 28.40
CA MET A 4 5.58 16.64 27.17
C MET A 4 5.46 15.65 26.01
N LYS A 5 4.32 15.67 25.34
CA LYS A 5 4.02 14.91 24.12
C LYS A 5 5.00 15.32 23.01
N LYS A 6 5.72 14.33 22.47
CA LYS A 6 6.52 14.47 21.24
C LYS A 6 5.58 14.71 20.05
N ASN A 7 5.56 15.93 19.53
CA ASN A 7 4.93 16.24 18.25
C ASN A 7 5.96 15.97 17.15
N ILE A 8 5.70 14.96 16.33
CA ILE A 8 6.46 14.65 15.11
C ILE A 8 6.10 15.72 14.07
N PHE A 9 7.04 16.58 13.71
CA PHE A 9 6.91 17.49 12.57
C PHE A 9 8.04 17.19 11.59
N LEU A 10 7.69 16.50 10.50
CA LEU A 10 8.59 16.08 9.44
C LEU A 10 8.60 17.16 8.35
N LEU A 11 9.67 17.96 8.26
CA LEU A 11 9.91 18.84 7.11
C LEU A 11 11.18 18.35 6.40
N VAL A 12 11.00 17.57 5.32
CA VAL A 12 12.08 17.06 4.47
C VAL A 12 12.32 18.07 3.36
N VAL A 13 13.50 18.68 3.31
CA VAL A 13 13.93 19.51 2.19
C VAL A 13 15.17 18.86 1.57
N THR A 14 14.99 18.22 0.42
CA THR A 14 16.09 17.70 -0.41
C THR A 14 16.57 18.84 -1.30
N LEU A 15 17.71 19.47 -0.97
CA LEU A 15 18.25 20.58 -1.76
C LEU A 15 19.33 20.07 -2.72
N LEU A 16 19.10 20.20 -4.03
CA LEU A 16 20.18 20.14 -5.03
C LEU A 16 21.00 21.43 -4.93
N LEU A 17 22.30 21.30 -4.65
CA LEU A 17 23.23 22.43 -4.59
C LEU A 17 23.56 22.95 -6.00
N ALA A 18 22.99 24.09 -6.38
CA ALA A 18 23.55 24.99 -7.39
C ALA A 18 24.35 26.09 -6.66
N GLY A 19 25.65 26.19 -6.94
CA GLY A 19 26.55 27.12 -6.26
C GLY A 19 26.22 28.58 -6.58
N PHE A 20 25.97 29.37 -5.54
CA PHE A 20 26.06 30.83 -5.59
C PHE A 20 27.13 31.29 -4.61
N ALA A 21 28.19 31.87 -5.17
CA ALA A 21 29.17 32.66 -4.42
C ALA A 21 28.57 34.05 -4.15
N GLY A 22 28.54 34.45 -2.88
CA GLY A 22 28.13 35.78 -2.45
C GLY A 22 28.67 36.07 -1.06
N CYS A 23 29.81 36.75 -1.01
CA CYS A 23 30.39 37.32 0.22
C CYS A 23 29.77 38.69 0.52
N SER A 24 29.36 38.88 1.76
CA SER A 24 29.34 40.19 2.42
C SER A 24 29.87 39.98 3.84
N ASP A 25 31.06 40.52 4.10
CA ASP A 25 31.71 40.49 5.41
C ASP A 25 30.94 41.40 6.38
N GLU A 26 30.15 40.80 7.26
CA GLU A 26 29.85 41.36 8.56
C GLU A 26 30.68 40.59 9.59
N ASP A 27 31.37 41.31 10.50
CA ASP A 27 32.15 40.80 11.63
C ASP A 27 31.26 40.03 12.64
N THR A 28 30.63 38.96 12.16
CA THR A 28 29.91 38.01 12.98
C THR A 28 30.94 37.21 13.76
N LYS A 29 30.90 37.31 15.09
CA LYS A 29 31.81 36.54 15.94
C LYS A 29 31.61 35.06 15.66
N SER A 30 32.64 34.41 15.13
CA SER A 30 32.65 32.97 14.88
C SER A 30 32.24 32.20 16.14
N VAL A 31 31.33 31.23 15.96
CA VAL A 31 30.80 30.36 17.01
C VAL A 31 31.03 28.93 16.57
N VAL A 32 32.00 28.25 17.18
CA VAL A 32 32.17 26.81 16.96
C VAL A 32 31.00 26.07 17.62
N PRO A 33 30.16 25.35 16.86
CA PRO A 33 29.03 24.64 17.44
C PRO A 33 29.50 23.42 18.22
N SER A 34 28.77 23.08 19.28
CA SER A 34 28.94 21.81 19.98
C SER A 34 28.58 20.62 19.09
N ASP A 35 29.14 19.47 19.42
CA ASP A 35 28.82 18.20 18.78
C ASP A 35 27.47 17.65 19.29
N VAL A 36 26.75 16.90 18.46
CA VAL A 36 25.58 16.16 18.92
C VAL A 36 26.00 15.04 19.87
N ILE A 37 25.13 14.67 20.82
CA ILE A 37 25.39 13.67 21.85
C ILE A 37 24.59 12.38 21.54
N ASP A 38 25.05 11.23 22.03
CA ASP A 38 24.36 9.94 21.90
C ASP A 38 23.98 9.57 20.44
N LEU A 39 24.89 9.88 19.51
CA LEU A 39 24.71 9.53 18.10
C LEU A 39 24.58 8.02 17.94
N SER A 40 23.45 7.59 17.39
CA SER A 40 23.11 6.18 17.20
C SER A 40 22.40 5.96 15.87
N ALA A 41 22.43 4.71 15.39
CA ALA A 41 21.70 4.26 14.22
C ALA A 41 20.68 3.21 14.64
N ASP A 42 19.41 3.51 14.38
CA ASP A 42 18.26 2.68 14.68
C ASP A 42 17.79 2.01 13.38
N THR A 43 17.99 0.70 13.29
CA THR A 43 17.65 -0.14 12.13
C THR A 43 16.59 -1.18 12.44
N GLN A 44 16.24 -1.35 13.72
CA GLN A 44 15.31 -2.38 14.16
C GLN A 44 13.89 -2.09 13.67
N ASP A 45 13.25 -3.11 13.10
CA ASP A 45 11.90 -3.04 12.54
C ASP A 45 11.77 -1.96 11.45
N LYS A 46 12.88 -1.71 10.71
CA LYS A 46 13.01 -0.67 9.68
C LYS A 46 13.59 -1.25 8.39
N PRO A 47 12.89 -2.19 7.75
CA PRO A 47 13.34 -2.82 6.53
C PRO A 47 13.47 -1.79 5.41
N GLY A 48 14.69 -1.61 4.90
CA GLY A 48 15.00 -0.63 3.86
C GLY A 48 15.29 0.79 4.37
N TYR A 49 15.41 1.00 5.68
CA TYR A 49 15.64 2.31 6.28
C TYR A 49 16.68 2.27 7.39
N ILE A 50 17.46 3.36 7.51
CA ILE A 50 18.31 3.62 8.67
C ILE A 50 17.85 4.94 9.29
N VAL A 51 17.56 4.96 10.59
CA VAL A 51 17.26 6.21 11.31
C VAL A 51 18.45 6.59 12.16
N LEU A 52 19.11 7.69 11.83
CA LEU A 52 20.11 8.28 12.72
C LEU A 52 19.40 9.06 13.81
N ARG A 53 19.85 8.90 15.06
CA ARG A 53 19.30 9.59 16.24
C ARG A 53 20.41 10.24 17.03
N TRP A 54 20.10 11.35 17.68
CA TRP A 54 21.03 12.08 18.53
C TRP A 54 20.29 12.95 19.55
N VAL A 55 21.05 13.51 20.48
CA VAL A 55 20.62 14.55 21.42
C VAL A 55 21.35 15.85 21.05
N THR A 56 20.59 16.93 20.88
CA THR A 56 21.13 18.28 20.67
C THR A 56 21.45 18.91 22.03
N PRO A 57 22.69 19.37 22.30
CA PRO A 57 23.03 20.13 23.50
C PRO A 57 22.21 21.42 23.65
N ASP A 58 21.83 21.77 24.87
CA ASP A 58 21.08 23.00 25.20
C ASP A 58 22.03 24.20 25.45
N ASP A 59 23.04 24.36 24.59
CA ASP A 59 23.98 25.49 24.63
C ASP A 59 23.69 26.55 23.55
N ASN A 60 22.68 26.31 22.71
CA ASN A 60 22.23 27.17 21.62
C ASN A 60 23.32 27.50 20.58
N THR A 61 24.39 26.70 20.50
CA THR A 61 25.47 26.90 19.52
C THR A 61 25.16 26.29 18.15
N ILE A 62 24.20 25.35 18.09
CA ILE A 62 23.84 24.61 16.88
C ILE A 62 22.64 25.26 16.19
N ARG A 63 22.80 25.60 14.91
CA ARG A 63 21.72 26.06 14.03
C ARG A 63 21.06 24.90 13.27
N TYR A 64 21.87 24.01 12.72
CA TYR A 64 21.40 22.81 12.02
C TYR A 64 22.45 21.71 12.07
N ILE A 65 22.02 20.49 11.75
CA ILE A 65 22.86 19.31 11.69
C ILE A 65 22.85 18.80 10.25
N LYS A 66 24.03 18.50 9.73
CA LYS A 66 24.25 17.96 8.40
C LYS A 66 24.63 16.49 8.54
N VAL A 67 23.90 15.62 7.83
CA VAL A 67 24.25 14.22 7.63
C VAL A 67 24.67 14.06 6.17
N SER A 68 25.85 13.52 5.92
CA SER A 68 26.32 13.17 4.58
C SER A 68 26.73 11.71 4.49
N TYR A 69 26.38 11.05 3.39
CA TYR A 69 26.65 9.63 3.15
C TYR A 69 26.66 9.36 1.64
N TYR A 70 27.26 8.24 1.23
CA TYR A 70 27.15 7.74 -0.13
C TYR A 70 25.88 6.89 -0.27
N ASP A 71 25.01 7.27 -1.21
CA ASP A 71 23.80 6.54 -1.53
C ASP A 71 24.10 5.53 -2.64
N TYR A 72 24.19 4.25 -2.28
CA TYR A 72 24.49 3.17 -3.23
C TYR A 72 23.37 2.88 -4.23
N LEU A 73 22.14 3.34 -3.98
CA LEU A 73 21.04 3.20 -4.94
C LEU A 73 21.08 4.30 -6.00
N LEU A 74 21.40 5.53 -5.60
CA LEU A 74 21.55 6.67 -6.50
C LEU A 74 22.97 6.83 -7.07
N GLU A 75 23.92 6.04 -6.56
CA GLU A 75 25.35 6.05 -6.90
C GLU A 75 26.03 7.42 -6.70
N GLN A 76 25.63 8.18 -5.67
CA GLN A 76 26.14 9.54 -5.41
C GLN A 76 26.20 9.91 -3.92
N ASP A 77 27.00 10.91 -3.59
CA ASP A 77 27.00 11.53 -2.26
C ASP A 77 25.71 12.33 -2.03
N VAL A 78 25.03 12.04 -0.93
CA VAL A 78 23.77 12.69 -0.53
C VAL A 78 23.95 13.43 0.79
N VAL A 79 23.27 14.56 0.91
CA VAL A 79 23.19 15.35 2.13
C VAL A 79 21.75 15.45 2.62
N ARG A 80 21.55 15.26 3.92
CA ARG A 80 20.30 15.53 4.61
C ARG A 80 20.56 16.54 5.73
N LEU A 81 19.69 17.54 5.84
CA LEU A 81 19.75 18.55 6.88
C LEU A 81 18.66 18.31 7.91
N ALA A 82 19.00 18.48 9.18
CA ALA A 82 18.08 18.43 10.30
C ALA A 82 18.14 19.77 11.05
N SER A 83 16.99 20.27 11.47
CA SER A 83 16.95 21.48 12.31
C SER A 83 17.48 21.17 13.70
N VAL A 84 17.80 22.21 14.48
CA VAL A 84 18.18 22.09 15.89
C VAL A 84 17.13 21.35 16.74
N TYR A 85 15.85 21.39 16.34
CA TYR A 85 14.74 20.75 17.05
C TYR A 85 14.54 19.27 16.69
N ALA A 86 15.25 18.76 15.69
CA ALA A 86 15.18 17.36 15.31
C ALA A 86 16.13 16.53 16.17
N ASP A 87 15.64 15.38 16.65
CA ASP A 87 16.42 14.37 17.36
C ASP A 87 16.81 13.19 16.45
N SER A 88 16.48 13.28 15.15
CA SER A 88 16.68 12.19 14.20
C SER A 88 16.59 12.60 12.73
N VAL A 89 17.13 11.74 11.85
CA VAL A 89 16.97 11.78 10.40
C VAL A 89 16.73 10.36 9.87
N LEU A 90 15.70 10.21 9.03
CA LEU A 90 15.44 9.00 8.26
C LEU A 90 16.29 9.00 6.98
N ILE A 91 17.02 7.92 6.77
CA ILE A 91 17.71 7.58 5.53
C ILE A 91 16.85 6.51 4.82
N PRO A 92 16.10 6.89 3.78
CA PRO A 92 15.26 5.97 3.02
C PRO A 92 16.06 5.18 2.01
N ASP A 93 15.43 4.13 1.50
CA ASP A 93 15.90 3.31 0.37
C ASP A 93 17.32 2.74 0.55
N THR A 94 17.76 2.65 1.80
CA THR A 94 18.94 1.86 2.19
C THR A 94 18.63 0.40 1.98
N ARG A 95 19.63 -0.42 1.64
CA ARG A 95 19.41 -1.85 1.39
C ARG A 95 20.50 -2.67 2.04
N LYS A 96 20.15 -3.87 2.52
CA LYS A 96 21.13 -4.75 3.15
C LYS A 96 22.20 -5.21 2.15
N LYS A 97 21.82 -5.39 0.88
CA LYS A 97 22.73 -5.83 -0.21
C LYS A 97 23.91 -4.89 -0.44
N PHE A 98 23.75 -3.60 -0.13
CA PHE A 98 24.83 -2.61 -0.25
C PHE A 98 25.83 -2.66 0.92
N GLY A 99 25.56 -3.47 1.95
CA GLY A 99 26.45 -3.65 3.09
C GLY A 99 26.41 -2.48 4.06
N GLU A 100 27.59 -2.10 4.54
CA GLU A 100 27.75 -1.08 5.58
C GLU A 100 27.72 0.33 4.97
N TYR A 101 26.78 1.14 5.45
CA TYR A 101 26.74 2.57 5.18
C TYR A 101 27.61 3.31 6.19
N GLU A 102 28.35 4.31 5.72
CA GLU A 102 29.08 5.26 6.57
C GLU A 102 28.38 6.63 6.50
N PHE A 103 28.02 7.16 7.67
CA PHE A 103 27.39 8.46 7.82
C PHE A 103 28.33 9.41 8.54
N LYS A 104 28.49 10.61 7.98
CA LYS A 104 29.20 11.72 8.60
C LYS A 104 28.19 12.74 9.10
N VAL A 105 28.14 12.93 10.42
CA VAL A 105 27.24 13.84 11.11
C VAL A 105 28.04 15.02 11.65
N ARG A 106 27.59 16.24 11.34
CA ARG A 106 28.29 17.46 11.74
C ARG A 106 27.28 18.57 12.06
N SER A 107 27.47 19.27 13.18
CA SER A 107 26.71 20.46 13.54
C SER A 107 27.27 21.70 12.86
N TYR A 108 26.39 22.67 12.60
CA TYR A 108 26.72 23.99 12.07
C TYR A 108 26.06 25.06 12.92
N SER A 109 26.77 26.13 13.21
CA SER A 109 26.27 27.29 13.96
C SER A 109 25.55 28.29 13.06
N GLU A 110 24.99 29.34 13.66
CA GLU A 110 24.34 30.43 12.93
C GLU A 110 25.32 31.22 12.05
N THR A 111 26.58 31.28 12.44
CA THR A 111 27.68 31.94 11.70
C THR A 111 28.23 31.07 10.56
N GLY A 112 27.73 29.85 10.40
CA GLY A 112 28.18 28.90 9.37
C GLY A 112 29.45 28.13 9.73
N ASP A 113 30.00 28.34 10.93
CA ASP A 113 31.11 27.53 11.43
C ASP A 113 30.65 26.09 11.68
N ALA A 114 31.57 25.16 11.48
CA ALA A 114 31.25 23.74 11.46
C ALA A 114 31.96 23.02 12.62
N GLY A 115 31.22 22.18 13.36
CA GLY A 115 31.70 21.44 14.53
C GLY A 115 32.64 20.29 14.17
N ASN A 116 32.81 19.28 15.03
CA ASN A 116 33.58 18.10 14.64
C ASN A 116 32.75 17.14 13.77
N VAL A 117 33.42 16.36 12.93
CA VAL A 117 32.76 15.29 12.17
C VAL A 117 32.67 14.06 13.06
N GLN A 118 31.45 13.62 13.35
CA GLN A 118 31.19 12.32 13.95
C GLN A 118 30.86 11.31 12.85
N THR A 119 31.43 10.12 12.93
CA THR A 119 31.18 9.05 11.97
C THR A 119 30.45 7.92 12.66
N ILE A 120 29.37 7.45 12.05
CA ILE A 120 28.64 6.26 12.49
C ILE A 120 28.41 5.35 11.30
N LYS A 121 28.47 4.04 11.55
CA LYS A 121 28.23 3.03 10.54
C LYS A 121 27.04 2.17 10.91
N ALA A 122 26.29 1.75 9.90
CA ALA A 122 25.14 0.87 10.08
C ALA A 122 24.87 0.05 8.83
N VAL A 123 24.31 -1.13 9.03
CA VAL A 123 23.80 -2.00 7.96
C VAL A 123 22.28 -1.98 8.06
N SER A 124 21.61 -1.74 6.93
CA SER A 124 20.15 -1.73 6.87
C SER A 124 19.57 -3.15 7.04
N GLU A 125 18.36 -3.23 7.58
CA GLU A 125 17.55 -4.45 7.42
C GLU A 125 17.13 -4.62 5.94
N PRO A 126 16.90 -5.85 5.46
CA PRO A 126 16.48 -6.08 4.09
C PRO A 126 15.23 -5.27 3.75
N ALA A 127 15.27 -4.51 2.67
CA ALA A 127 14.10 -3.85 2.11
C ALA A 127 13.03 -4.89 1.78
N LYS A 128 11.76 -4.52 2.02
CA LYS A 128 10.65 -5.43 1.74
C LYS A 128 10.52 -5.65 0.24
N VAL A 129 10.27 -6.90 -0.13
CA VAL A 129 9.79 -7.26 -1.47
C VAL A 129 8.50 -6.48 -1.77
N GLN A 130 8.42 -5.92 -2.97
CA GLN A 130 7.29 -5.15 -3.44
C GLN A 130 6.57 -5.90 -4.54
N ILE A 131 5.24 -5.88 -4.49
CA ILE A 131 4.39 -6.38 -5.58
C ILE A 131 4.01 -5.19 -6.45
N VAL A 132 4.44 -5.22 -7.70
CA VAL A 132 4.09 -4.20 -8.69
C VAL A 132 3.05 -4.78 -9.62
N PHE A 133 1.83 -4.24 -9.55
CA PHE A 133 0.74 -4.61 -10.46
C PHE A 133 0.93 -3.93 -11.82
N GLY A 134 0.95 -4.75 -12.86
CA GLY A 134 1.02 -4.34 -14.26
C GLY A 134 -0.35 -4.33 -14.92
N GLU A 135 -0.36 -4.71 -16.20
CA GLU A 135 -1.57 -4.71 -17.02
C GLU A 135 -2.67 -5.62 -16.46
N SER A 136 -3.92 -5.20 -16.63
CA SER A 136 -5.11 -5.98 -16.32
C SER A 136 -5.77 -6.45 -17.61
N ARG A 137 -6.02 -7.76 -17.72
CA ARG A 137 -6.66 -8.38 -18.88
C ARG A 137 -8.03 -8.92 -18.50
N GLN A 138 -9.08 -8.43 -19.15
CA GLN A 138 -10.42 -8.98 -18.95
C GLN A 138 -10.45 -10.44 -19.41
N LEU A 139 -11.06 -11.31 -18.59
CA LEU A 139 -11.39 -12.66 -18.98
C LEU A 139 -12.70 -12.64 -19.75
N ALA A 140 -12.69 -13.16 -20.97
CA ALA A 140 -13.90 -13.36 -21.77
C ALA A 140 -14.66 -14.56 -21.19
N LEU A 141 -15.56 -14.30 -20.24
CA LEU A 141 -16.36 -15.32 -19.58
C LEU A 141 -17.49 -15.81 -20.49
N THR A 142 -17.83 -17.09 -20.39
CA THR A 142 -19.02 -17.71 -20.99
C THR A 142 -19.93 -18.30 -19.92
N GLU A 143 -21.20 -18.54 -20.26
CA GLU A 143 -22.22 -19.00 -19.30
C GLU A 143 -21.83 -20.33 -18.61
N ASP A 144 -21.17 -21.25 -19.32
CA ASP A 144 -20.71 -22.54 -18.75
C ASP A 144 -19.58 -22.39 -17.71
N GLN A 145 -19.03 -21.18 -17.56
CA GLN A 145 -18.08 -20.84 -16.50
C GLN A 145 -18.78 -20.38 -15.23
N LEU A 146 -20.08 -20.08 -15.28
CA LEU A 146 -20.82 -19.49 -14.17
C LEU A 146 -21.70 -20.52 -13.47
N SER A 147 -21.80 -20.42 -12.15
CA SER A 147 -22.83 -21.13 -11.38
C SER A 147 -23.24 -20.35 -10.13
N THR A 148 -24.42 -20.64 -9.60
CA THR A 148 -24.96 -20.02 -8.37
C THR A 148 -25.70 -21.06 -7.52
N ASN A 149 -25.74 -20.88 -6.20
CA ASN A 149 -26.58 -21.70 -5.33
C ASN A 149 -28.05 -21.23 -5.27
N ALA A 150 -28.36 -20.05 -5.80
CA ALA A 150 -29.63 -19.40 -5.55
C ALA A 150 -30.16 -18.69 -6.79
N GLN A 151 -30.20 -19.35 -7.95
CA GLN A 151 -30.84 -18.79 -9.15
C GLN A 151 -32.34 -18.53 -8.89
N GLU A 152 -32.83 -17.31 -9.15
CA GLU A 152 -34.27 -17.04 -9.19
C GLU A 152 -34.89 -17.75 -10.42
N ALA A 153 -36.01 -18.43 -10.23
CA ALA A 153 -36.60 -19.31 -11.24
C ALA A 153 -37.36 -18.55 -12.34
N SER A 154 -37.91 -17.38 -12.01
CA SER A 154 -38.80 -16.61 -12.87
C SER A 154 -38.10 -15.56 -13.71
N GLU A 155 -36.94 -15.06 -13.27
CA GLU A 155 -36.24 -13.94 -13.88
C GLU A 155 -34.74 -13.96 -13.56
N GLY A 156 -34.02 -13.09 -14.26
CA GLY A 156 -32.62 -12.79 -14.00
C GLY A 156 -31.67 -14.00 -14.03
N PRO A 157 -31.56 -14.71 -15.16
CA PRO A 157 -30.62 -15.81 -15.32
C PRO A 157 -29.17 -15.36 -15.11
N ILE A 158 -28.32 -16.26 -14.63
CA ILE A 158 -26.89 -15.99 -14.38
C ILE A 158 -26.12 -15.51 -15.62
N ALA A 159 -26.56 -15.91 -16.82
CA ALA A 159 -26.00 -15.43 -18.09
C ALA A 159 -26.02 -13.90 -18.21
N ASN A 160 -27.00 -13.23 -17.58
CA ASN A 160 -27.10 -11.79 -17.59
C ASN A 160 -25.96 -11.09 -16.83
N LEU A 161 -25.14 -11.80 -16.04
CA LEU A 161 -23.94 -11.20 -15.45
C LEU A 161 -22.93 -10.76 -16.51
N ILE A 162 -22.94 -11.35 -17.71
CA ILE A 162 -21.86 -11.22 -18.68
C ILE A 162 -22.37 -10.91 -20.10
N ASP A 163 -23.62 -10.45 -20.22
CA ASP A 163 -24.28 -10.22 -21.51
C ASP A 163 -23.95 -8.85 -22.13
N GLY A 164 -23.27 -7.97 -21.38
CA GLY A 164 -22.86 -6.65 -21.82
C GLY A 164 -24.00 -5.63 -21.82
N ASN A 165 -25.12 -5.92 -21.17
CA ASN A 165 -26.32 -5.11 -21.15
C ASN A 165 -26.77 -4.78 -19.72
N THR A 166 -26.50 -3.54 -19.29
CA THR A 166 -26.92 -3.05 -17.97
C THR A 166 -28.45 -2.91 -17.79
N GLY A 167 -29.25 -3.19 -18.83
CA GLY A 167 -30.71 -3.27 -18.75
C GLY A 167 -31.23 -4.65 -18.33
N SER A 168 -30.44 -5.72 -18.53
CA SER A 168 -30.65 -7.04 -17.93
C SER A 168 -29.95 -7.13 -16.57
N TYR A 169 -30.22 -8.21 -15.84
CA TYR A 169 -29.60 -8.47 -14.54
C TYR A 169 -29.69 -9.94 -14.18
N PHE A 170 -28.73 -10.42 -13.43
CA PHE A 170 -28.85 -11.63 -12.61
C PHE A 170 -29.60 -11.31 -11.32
N HIS A 171 -30.45 -12.24 -10.87
CA HIS A 171 -31.15 -12.13 -9.60
C HIS A 171 -31.06 -13.45 -8.83
N THR A 172 -30.70 -13.34 -7.55
CA THR A 172 -30.76 -14.50 -6.67
C THR A 172 -32.16 -14.73 -6.12
N ALA A 173 -32.49 -15.96 -5.72
CA ALA A 173 -33.83 -16.38 -5.37
C ALA A 173 -34.44 -15.47 -4.28
N TRP A 174 -35.57 -14.86 -4.58
CA TRP A 174 -36.36 -14.06 -3.65
C TRP A 174 -37.77 -14.61 -3.48
N SER A 175 -38.17 -15.52 -4.37
CA SER A 175 -39.48 -16.16 -4.38
C SER A 175 -39.37 -17.69 -4.28
N GLY A 176 -40.50 -18.36 -4.06
CA GLY A 176 -40.55 -19.83 -3.98
C GLY A 176 -39.73 -20.38 -2.81
N THR A 177 -38.90 -21.39 -3.08
CA THR A 177 -37.96 -21.96 -2.10
C THR A 177 -36.64 -21.21 -2.16
N VAL A 178 -36.45 -20.26 -1.26
CA VAL A 178 -35.21 -19.48 -1.13
C VAL A 178 -34.17 -20.29 -0.35
N PRO A 179 -32.97 -20.55 -0.92
CA PRO A 179 -31.88 -21.22 -0.20
C PRO A 179 -31.43 -20.46 1.06
N ALA A 180 -30.74 -21.16 1.96
CA ALA A 180 -30.12 -20.50 3.10
C ALA A 180 -29.01 -19.55 2.63
N SER A 181 -28.87 -18.42 3.33
CA SER A 181 -27.72 -17.52 3.15
C SER A 181 -26.39 -18.22 3.49
N PRO A 182 -25.27 -17.77 2.90
CA PRO A 182 -25.16 -16.71 1.90
C PRO A 182 -25.54 -17.16 0.49
N HIS A 183 -26.10 -16.24 -0.30
CA HIS A 183 -26.25 -16.43 -1.74
C HIS A 183 -24.94 -16.08 -2.44
N TRP A 184 -24.56 -16.87 -3.44
CA TRP A 184 -23.31 -16.67 -4.17
C TRP A 184 -23.46 -17.00 -5.65
N PHE A 185 -22.59 -16.41 -6.46
CA PHE A 185 -22.22 -16.95 -7.76
C PHE A 185 -20.71 -17.21 -7.79
N GLN A 186 -20.28 -18.12 -8.64
CA GLN A 186 -18.86 -18.42 -8.83
C GLN A 186 -18.51 -18.56 -10.30
N ILE A 187 -17.22 -18.40 -10.58
CA ILE A 187 -16.63 -18.40 -11.91
C ILE A 187 -15.53 -19.46 -11.94
N ASP A 188 -15.62 -20.41 -12.88
CA ASP A 188 -14.52 -21.28 -13.29
C ASP A 188 -13.66 -20.54 -14.32
N THR A 189 -12.51 -20.01 -13.93
CA THR A 189 -11.61 -19.25 -14.82
C THR A 189 -10.90 -20.12 -15.86
N LYS A 190 -11.13 -21.45 -15.84
CA LYS A 190 -10.54 -22.49 -16.73
C LYS A 190 -9.02 -22.64 -16.66
N LYS A 191 -8.36 -21.76 -15.93
CA LYS A 191 -6.95 -21.77 -15.57
C LYS A 191 -6.77 -21.12 -14.22
N GLU A 192 -5.69 -21.44 -13.52
CA GLU A 192 -5.41 -20.77 -12.26
C GLU A 192 -4.92 -19.33 -12.49
N ILE A 193 -5.34 -18.42 -11.62
CA ILE A 193 -4.93 -17.01 -11.58
C ILE A 193 -4.53 -16.63 -10.15
N THR A 194 -3.53 -15.77 -9.98
CA THR A 194 -3.04 -15.34 -8.65
C THR A 194 -3.63 -14.01 -8.23
N TYR A 195 -3.52 -12.99 -9.09
CA TYR A 195 -4.08 -11.67 -8.85
C TYR A 195 -5.20 -11.37 -9.83
N PHE A 196 -6.27 -10.77 -9.31
CA PHE A 196 -7.41 -10.39 -10.10
C PHE A 196 -8.14 -9.20 -9.49
N LYS A 197 -9.04 -8.61 -10.27
CA LYS A 197 -10.02 -7.63 -9.81
C LYS A 197 -11.29 -7.80 -10.62
N TYR A 198 -12.39 -7.20 -10.17
CA TYR A 198 -13.66 -7.29 -10.90
C TYR A 198 -14.30 -5.92 -11.13
N GLU A 199 -15.12 -5.86 -12.17
CA GLU A 199 -16.14 -4.83 -12.39
C GLU A 199 -17.49 -5.39 -11.97
N SER A 200 -18.30 -4.57 -11.31
CA SER A 200 -19.71 -4.87 -11.15
C SER A 200 -20.58 -3.64 -11.40
N VAL A 201 -21.80 -3.88 -11.87
CA VAL A 201 -22.84 -2.87 -12.00
C VAL A 201 -24.10 -3.37 -11.32
N ALA A 202 -24.70 -2.55 -10.47
CA ALA A 202 -25.99 -2.83 -9.85
C ALA A 202 -27.13 -2.63 -10.84
N ARG A 203 -28.16 -3.47 -10.73
CA ARG A 203 -29.45 -3.26 -11.42
C ARG A 203 -30.07 -1.91 -11.06
N ASN A 204 -30.09 -1.57 -9.77
CA ASN A 204 -30.66 -0.33 -9.22
C ASN A 204 -30.08 -0.05 -7.81
N GLY A 205 -30.65 0.92 -7.09
CA GLY A 205 -30.20 1.33 -5.76
C GLY A 205 -30.53 0.39 -4.58
N ASN A 206 -31.31 -0.68 -4.82
CA ASN A 206 -31.74 -1.63 -3.79
C ASN A 206 -30.98 -2.95 -3.87
N ASN A 207 -30.89 -3.67 -2.75
CA ASN A 207 -30.30 -5.00 -2.66
C ASN A 207 -28.84 -5.05 -3.16
N ILE A 208 -28.12 -3.94 -3.01
CA ILE A 208 -26.71 -3.80 -3.36
C ILE A 208 -25.89 -4.51 -2.28
N PRO A 209 -25.04 -5.50 -2.60
CA PRO A 209 -24.14 -6.10 -1.63
C PRO A 209 -23.22 -5.05 -0.99
N ASP A 210 -23.12 -5.09 0.33
CA ASP A 210 -22.27 -4.20 1.12
C ASP A 210 -21.43 -4.94 2.19
N ASP A 211 -21.54 -6.27 2.25
CA ASP A 211 -20.65 -7.23 2.90
C ASP A 211 -20.52 -8.48 2.01
N VAL A 212 -19.31 -8.74 1.51
CA VAL A 212 -19.04 -9.77 0.50
C VAL A 212 -17.75 -10.50 0.83
N ASP A 213 -17.81 -11.84 0.83
CA ASP A 213 -16.62 -12.69 0.82
C ASP A 213 -16.24 -13.04 -0.62
N ILE A 214 -15.01 -12.70 -0.99
CA ILE A 214 -14.37 -13.20 -2.19
C ILE A 214 -13.57 -14.44 -1.80
N MET A 215 -13.95 -15.57 -2.38
CA MET A 215 -13.41 -16.87 -2.01
C MET A 215 -12.70 -17.52 -3.21
N GLY A 216 -11.64 -18.29 -2.94
CA GLY A 216 -10.84 -19.00 -3.92
C GLY A 216 -10.90 -20.51 -3.74
N SER A 217 -10.86 -21.26 -4.84
CA SER A 217 -10.76 -22.73 -4.84
C SER A 217 -10.04 -23.25 -6.09
N ASN A 218 -9.46 -24.44 -6.01
CA ASN A 218 -8.91 -25.17 -7.17
C ASN A 218 -9.71 -26.41 -7.58
N ASP A 219 -10.63 -26.88 -6.73
CA ASP A 219 -11.50 -28.03 -7.00
C ASP A 219 -12.97 -27.65 -7.22
N GLY A 220 -13.34 -26.39 -6.98
CA GLY A 220 -14.70 -25.88 -7.12
C GLY A 220 -15.65 -26.34 -6.00
N VAL A 221 -15.13 -26.98 -4.96
CA VAL A 221 -15.88 -27.54 -3.82
C VAL A 221 -15.40 -26.94 -2.51
N ASN A 222 -14.10 -26.99 -2.24
CA ASN A 222 -13.48 -26.48 -1.03
C ASN A 222 -12.96 -25.06 -1.29
N PHE A 223 -13.56 -24.08 -0.62
CA PHE A 223 -13.22 -22.67 -0.79
C PHE A 223 -12.55 -22.12 0.46
N GLU A 224 -11.53 -21.29 0.26
CA GLU A 224 -10.94 -20.46 1.31
C GLU A 224 -11.21 -18.98 1.05
N LEU A 225 -11.25 -18.18 2.12
CA LEU A 225 -11.43 -16.74 2.03
C LEU A 225 -10.17 -16.09 1.45
N ILE A 226 -10.34 -15.34 0.35
CA ILE A 226 -9.28 -14.46 -0.19
C ILE A 226 -9.36 -13.11 0.52
N GLU A 227 -10.54 -12.50 0.54
CA GLU A 227 -10.76 -11.18 1.13
C GLU A 227 -12.23 -10.99 1.51
N ASN A 228 -12.49 -10.40 2.67
CA ASN A 228 -13.81 -9.88 3.04
C ASN A 228 -13.88 -8.38 2.74
N LEU A 229 -14.79 -8.01 1.84
CA LEU A 229 -15.03 -6.63 1.43
C LEU A 229 -16.29 -6.12 2.14
N THR A 230 -16.17 -4.98 2.83
CA THR A 230 -17.31 -4.35 3.51
C THR A 230 -17.40 -2.88 3.20
N LYS A 231 -18.62 -2.32 3.30
CA LYS A 231 -18.81 -0.88 3.14
C LYS A 231 -18.00 -0.03 4.10
N ALA A 232 -17.80 -0.51 5.33
CA ALA A 232 -17.02 0.19 6.34
C ALA A 232 -15.52 0.24 6.00
N LYS A 233 -14.96 -0.86 5.47
CA LYS A 233 -13.52 -0.97 5.16
C LYS A 233 -13.17 -0.42 3.77
N ASN A 234 -14.04 -0.64 2.79
CA ASN A 234 -13.71 -0.44 1.37
C ASN A 234 -14.56 0.63 0.68
N GLY A 235 -15.56 1.21 1.37
CA GLY A 235 -16.55 2.10 0.76
C GLY A 235 -17.59 1.32 -0.05
N MET A 236 -18.26 1.95 -1.01
CA MET A 236 -19.25 1.24 -1.83
C MET A 236 -18.60 0.06 -2.58
N LEU A 237 -19.26 -1.11 -2.56
CA LEU A 237 -18.79 -2.33 -3.22
C LEU A 237 -19.45 -2.61 -4.58
N MET A 238 -20.48 -1.83 -4.92
CA MET A 238 -21.19 -1.86 -6.18
C MET A 238 -22.09 -0.61 -6.28
N SER A 239 -22.38 -0.14 -7.49
CA SER A 239 -23.32 0.98 -7.72
C SER A 239 -24.00 0.83 -9.08
N THR A 240 -24.94 1.72 -9.43
CA THR A 240 -25.58 1.73 -10.75
C THR A 240 -24.66 2.24 -11.87
N THR A 241 -23.42 2.60 -11.54
CA THR A 241 -22.33 2.84 -12.49
C THR A 241 -21.24 1.79 -12.27
N PRO A 242 -20.36 1.52 -13.25
CA PRO A 242 -19.28 0.57 -13.06
C PRO A 242 -18.46 0.83 -11.80
N TYR A 243 -18.41 -0.18 -10.93
CA TYR A 243 -17.54 -0.22 -9.74
C TYR A 243 -16.34 -1.12 -10.02
N MET A 244 -15.15 -0.65 -9.67
CA MET A 244 -13.91 -1.43 -9.68
C MET A 244 -13.53 -1.87 -8.27
N SER A 245 -13.34 -3.17 -8.09
CA SER A 245 -12.72 -3.69 -6.87
C SER A 245 -11.24 -3.28 -6.77
N PRO A 246 -10.66 -3.30 -5.56
CA PRO A 246 -9.21 -3.40 -5.40
C PRO A 246 -8.66 -4.63 -6.11
N VAL A 247 -7.34 -4.69 -6.29
CA VAL A 247 -6.67 -5.94 -6.67
C VAL A 247 -6.72 -6.90 -5.48
N LEU A 248 -7.10 -8.14 -5.77
CA LEU A 248 -7.30 -9.24 -4.82
C LEU A 248 -6.34 -10.38 -5.16
N GLY A 249 -6.13 -11.26 -4.19
CA GLY A 249 -5.31 -12.47 -4.35
C GLY A 249 -3.86 -12.32 -3.89
N ASP A 250 -3.07 -13.37 -4.13
CA ASP A 250 -1.69 -13.53 -3.66
C ASP A 250 -0.89 -14.37 -4.68
N ASN A 251 0.36 -13.99 -4.95
CA ASN A 251 1.22 -14.71 -5.90
C ASN A 251 1.55 -16.16 -5.47
N SER A 252 1.45 -16.45 -4.17
CA SER A 252 1.72 -17.77 -3.59
C SER A 252 0.50 -18.70 -3.62
N LYS A 253 -0.69 -18.19 -3.93
CA LYS A 253 -1.95 -18.93 -3.90
C LYS A 253 -2.75 -18.72 -5.20
N PRO A 254 -2.51 -19.53 -6.23
CA PRO A 254 -3.30 -19.47 -7.46
C PRO A 254 -4.66 -20.16 -7.28
N TYR A 255 -5.70 -19.60 -7.88
CA TYR A 255 -7.08 -20.11 -7.84
C TYR A 255 -7.68 -20.27 -9.23
N ARG A 256 -8.40 -21.37 -9.47
CA ARG A 256 -9.21 -21.59 -10.68
C ARG A 256 -10.68 -21.18 -10.51
N TYR A 257 -11.21 -21.26 -9.29
CA TYR A 257 -12.59 -20.91 -9.00
C TYR A 257 -12.64 -19.70 -8.10
N ILE A 258 -13.31 -18.65 -8.54
CA ILE A 258 -13.56 -17.44 -7.76
C ILE A 258 -15.04 -17.39 -7.41
N ARG A 259 -15.38 -17.29 -6.12
CA ARG A 259 -16.77 -17.18 -5.65
C ARG A 259 -17.00 -15.83 -4.99
N TYR A 260 -18.09 -15.19 -5.39
CA TYR A 260 -18.61 -13.95 -4.82
C TYR A 260 -19.79 -14.29 -3.92
N SER A 261 -19.58 -14.23 -2.60
CA SER A 261 -20.57 -14.63 -1.60
C SER A 261 -21.11 -13.41 -0.86
N VAL A 262 -22.42 -13.19 -0.92
CA VAL A 262 -23.06 -12.02 -0.34
C VAL A 262 -23.57 -12.32 1.06
N ASN A 263 -22.96 -11.68 2.06
CA ASN A 263 -23.33 -11.81 3.46
C ASN A 263 -24.41 -10.82 3.86
N HIS A 264 -24.40 -9.62 3.26
CA HIS A 264 -25.37 -8.56 3.53
C HIS A 264 -25.60 -7.68 2.31
N THR A 265 -26.81 -7.10 2.24
CA THR A 265 -27.17 -6.08 1.24
C THR A 265 -27.64 -4.82 1.93
N ASN A 266 -27.55 -3.67 1.25
CA ASN A 266 -27.91 -2.36 1.82
C ASN A 266 -29.37 -2.23 2.31
N THR A 267 -30.25 -3.15 1.92
CA THR A 267 -31.66 -3.24 2.35
C THR A 267 -31.91 -4.38 3.36
N GLY A 268 -30.87 -5.11 3.77
CA GLY A 268 -30.96 -6.26 4.68
C GLY A 268 -31.62 -7.50 4.07
N SER A 269 -31.81 -7.53 2.75
CA SER A 269 -32.39 -8.70 2.07
C SER A 269 -31.35 -9.81 1.90
N VAL A 270 -31.83 -11.06 1.94
CA VAL A 270 -31.00 -12.25 1.69
C VAL A 270 -30.55 -12.37 0.23
N PHE A 271 -31.34 -11.83 -0.69
CA PHE A 271 -31.07 -11.83 -2.12
C PHE A 271 -30.40 -10.53 -2.56
N PHE A 272 -29.63 -10.64 -3.64
CA PHE A 272 -29.08 -9.53 -4.40
C PHE A 272 -29.38 -9.68 -5.89
N SER A 273 -29.16 -8.58 -6.62
CA SER A 273 -29.18 -8.55 -8.08
C SER A 273 -27.97 -7.78 -8.60
N MET A 274 -27.51 -8.13 -9.80
CA MET A 274 -26.34 -7.53 -10.43
C MET A 274 -26.57 -7.47 -11.93
N ALA A 275 -26.39 -6.30 -12.51
CA ALA A 275 -26.61 -6.05 -13.94
C ALA A 275 -25.45 -6.59 -14.78
N GLU A 276 -24.22 -6.37 -14.34
CA GLU A 276 -23.02 -6.78 -15.07
C GLU A 276 -21.91 -7.16 -14.08
N PHE A 277 -21.06 -8.10 -14.51
CA PHE A 277 -19.85 -8.53 -13.84
C PHE A 277 -18.74 -8.80 -14.86
N LYS A 278 -17.55 -8.25 -14.62
CA LYS A 278 -16.35 -8.56 -15.41
C LYS A 278 -15.23 -8.98 -14.49
N LEU A 279 -14.50 -10.02 -14.86
CA LEU A 279 -13.30 -10.45 -14.12
C LEU A 279 -12.06 -10.10 -14.92
N PHE A 280 -11.05 -9.54 -14.25
CA PHE A 280 -9.76 -9.19 -14.85
C PHE A 280 -8.65 -9.95 -14.14
N GLU A 281 -7.84 -10.66 -14.90
CA GLU A 281 -6.54 -11.15 -14.44
C GLU A 281 -5.57 -9.97 -14.40
N VAL A 282 -4.83 -9.84 -13.31
CA VAL A 282 -3.87 -8.75 -13.12
C VAL A 282 -2.47 -9.35 -13.11
N ASN A 283 -1.63 -8.92 -14.06
CA ASN A 283 -0.23 -9.30 -14.03
C ASN A 283 0.46 -8.62 -12.85
N ALA A 284 1.30 -9.36 -12.13
CA ALA A 284 2.10 -8.80 -11.06
C ALA A 284 3.56 -9.23 -11.24
N SER A 285 4.47 -8.33 -10.90
CA SER A 285 5.89 -8.63 -10.78
C SER A 285 6.32 -8.49 -9.32
N VAL A 286 7.13 -9.44 -8.89
CA VAL A 286 7.77 -9.42 -7.58
C VAL A 286 9.09 -8.69 -7.75
N VAL A 287 9.18 -7.48 -7.20
CA VAL A 287 10.41 -6.70 -7.17
C VAL A 287 11.03 -6.89 -5.80
N ASP A 288 12.11 -7.66 -5.74
CA ASP A 288 12.94 -7.74 -4.55
C ASP A 288 14.03 -6.65 -4.65
N PRO A 289 13.97 -5.57 -3.83
CA PRO A 289 15.00 -4.54 -3.88
C PRO A 289 16.38 -5.07 -3.46
N GLU A 290 16.43 -6.21 -2.78
CA GLU A 290 17.65 -6.88 -2.31
C GLU A 290 18.22 -7.89 -3.34
N ALA A 291 17.49 -8.17 -4.42
CA ALA A 291 18.02 -8.95 -5.54
C ALA A 291 19.04 -8.14 -6.35
N ASP A 292 20.00 -8.82 -6.98
CA ASP A 292 21.11 -8.24 -7.76
C ASP A 292 20.63 -7.31 -8.89
#